data_AF-A0A1W9XC20-F1
#
_entry.id   AF-A0A1W9XC20-F1
#
_cell.length_a   1.000
_cell.length_b   1.000
_cell.length_c   1.000
_cell.angle_alpha   90.00
_cell.angle_beta   90.00
_cell.angle_gamma   90.00
#
_symmetry.space_group_name_H-M   'P 1'
#
loop_
_entity.id
_entity.type
_entity.pdbx_description
1 polymer ?
#
loop_
_entity_poly.entity_id
_entity_poly.type
_entity_poly.pdbx_seq_one_letter_code
_entity_poly.pdbx_strand_id
1 'polypeptide(L)'
;MEYKPKILIVDDRPENLFTLENVLKGVDAEIIKAGNGNDALIATLNHELAVAILDVQMPDMDGYELAEILRYEEDTKYLPIIFLSAVFSDDFHVFKGYESGAVDFITKPFKPDILLSKVRIFMELDYRKVVLEKHKQSLLKSNALMRSVMESPKGIGIFALDENYCYVDFNRNHKDMMKQMWGQDIAIGMSKLDIIGKPDIRERETQNFDRALSGETFIIIELCEDESLSSCRAYYESHYNPIVTDTGEVIGLTVFLTDITKRKETEDALVRSKEKAEKERETAEAANKKVMDSIRYAQMIQSSLLPNPENIQTFLPDSFYIWMPRDIVGGDFIFTDCFEEGFNISVIDCTGHGVPGAFMTMIASFGLRKIIGGERYHEPAQILRRLNFLVKTTLQQDTEYALSDDGLDAAICFVDTRSGSLTFSGARLPLIYVHKGELTEIRGDRQSVGYKRSDLNYMFTNQTVKIERGMSFYMFSDGFVDQPGGEKNRRFGTHRFRELLRENYDKPFDEQREILLEAFKEYRRDAEPRDDVTVLGFGFGHENR
;
A
#
# COMPACT_ATOMS: atom_id res chain seq x y z
N MET A 1 52.09 4.49 -6.16
CA MET A 1 53.56 4.36 -6.20
C MET A 1 54.05 5.25 -7.30
N GLU A 2 55.00 6.10 -7.00
CA GLU A 2 55.64 7.03 -7.95
C GLU A 2 56.43 6.19 -8.96
N TYR A 3 56.25 6.48 -10.26
CA TYR A 3 56.98 5.77 -11.32
C TYR A 3 58.47 6.10 -11.19
N LYS A 4 59.32 5.08 -11.12
CA LYS A 4 60.78 5.24 -10.99
C LYS A 4 61.47 4.73 -12.26
N PRO A 5 62.10 5.61 -13.06
CA PRO A 5 62.79 5.21 -14.28
C PRO A 5 63.89 4.18 -14.00
N LYS A 6 64.12 3.26 -14.93
CA LYS A 6 65.18 2.24 -14.83
C LYS A 6 66.30 2.53 -15.82
N ILE A 7 67.54 2.50 -15.35
CA ILE A 7 68.74 2.74 -16.17
C ILE A 7 69.53 1.45 -16.25
N LEU A 8 69.81 0.98 -17.47
CA LEU A 8 70.72 -0.14 -17.69
C LEU A 8 72.15 0.39 -17.84
N ILE A 9 73.10 -0.14 -17.07
CA ILE A 9 74.52 0.10 -17.24
C ILE A 9 75.24 -1.21 -17.60
N VAL A 10 76.03 -1.18 -18.66
CA VAL A 10 76.70 -2.36 -19.23
C VAL A 10 78.17 -2.07 -19.45
N ASP A 11 79.03 -2.84 -18.79
CA ASP A 11 80.49 -2.74 -18.90
C ASP A 11 81.09 -4.08 -18.42
N ASP A 12 82.12 -4.59 -19.10
CA ASP A 12 82.75 -5.88 -18.80
C ASP A 12 83.61 -5.84 -17.53
N ARG A 13 83.97 -4.62 -17.09
CA ARG A 13 84.81 -4.41 -15.92
C ARG A 13 83.99 -4.01 -14.70
N PRO A 14 84.03 -4.81 -13.60
CA PRO A 14 83.32 -4.49 -12.37
C PRO A 14 83.65 -3.11 -11.78
N GLU A 15 84.87 -2.61 -11.99
CA GLU A 15 85.29 -1.29 -11.51
C GLU A 15 84.56 -0.13 -12.21
N ASN A 16 84.29 -0.29 -13.51
CA ASN A 16 83.58 0.70 -14.31
C ASN A 16 82.09 0.72 -13.96
N LEU A 17 81.47 -0.46 -13.79
CA LEU A 17 80.08 -0.57 -13.31
C LEU A 17 79.90 0.10 -11.95
N PHE A 18 80.83 -0.14 -11.01
CA PHE A 18 80.81 0.51 -9.70
C PHE A 18 80.98 2.04 -9.81
N THR A 19 81.83 2.51 -10.72
CA THR A 19 82.02 3.95 -10.98
C THR A 19 80.75 4.59 -11.54
N LEU A 20 80.13 3.97 -12.56
CA LEU A 20 78.88 4.43 -13.16
C LEU A 20 77.74 4.45 -12.15
N GLU A 21 77.57 3.39 -11.37
CA GLU A 21 76.58 3.33 -10.30
C GLU A 21 76.78 4.48 -9.30
N ASN A 22 78.01 4.76 -8.88
CA ASN A 22 78.29 5.86 -7.95
C ASN A 22 77.99 7.25 -8.54
N VAL A 23 78.28 7.46 -9.83
CA VAL A 23 77.93 8.71 -10.52
C VAL A 23 76.41 8.86 -10.59
N LEU A 24 75.69 7.78 -10.88
CA LEU A 24 74.23 7.76 -11.03
C LEU A 24 73.47 7.73 -9.70
N LYS A 25 74.12 7.58 -8.54
CA LYS A 25 73.45 7.67 -7.21
C LYS A 25 72.68 8.97 -7.00
N GLY A 26 73.06 10.04 -7.71
CA GLY A 26 72.41 11.36 -7.64
C GLY A 26 71.16 11.51 -8.53
N VAL A 27 70.73 10.47 -9.25
CA VAL A 27 69.45 10.45 -9.99
C VAL A 27 68.45 9.52 -9.31
N ASP A 28 67.18 9.91 -9.32
CA ASP A 28 66.10 9.08 -8.77
C ASP A 28 65.68 8.00 -9.77
N ALA A 29 66.56 7.02 -9.98
CA ALA A 29 66.39 5.90 -10.89
C ALA A 29 66.75 4.58 -10.21
N GLU A 30 66.19 3.48 -10.72
CA GLU A 30 66.64 2.13 -10.42
C GLU A 30 67.76 1.74 -11.38
N ILE A 31 68.93 1.34 -10.85
CA ILE A 31 70.08 0.99 -11.68
C ILE A 31 70.13 -0.52 -11.88
N ILE A 32 70.08 -0.94 -13.14
CA ILE A 32 70.19 -2.33 -13.59
C ILE A 32 71.61 -2.52 -14.16
N LYS A 33 72.33 -3.54 -13.68
CA LYS A 33 73.73 -3.79 -14.03
C LYS A 33 73.85 -5.05 -14.89
N ALA A 34 74.66 -5.00 -15.94
CA ALA A 34 75.05 -6.15 -16.74
C ALA A 34 76.57 -6.15 -16.97
N GLY A 35 77.20 -7.32 -16.85
CA GLY A 35 78.65 -7.48 -17.00
C GLY A 35 79.09 -7.89 -18.40
N ASN A 36 78.15 -8.09 -19.33
CA ASN A 36 78.40 -8.45 -20.72
C ASN A 36 77.12 -8.20 -21.54
N GLY A 37 77.21 -8.30 -22.88
CA GLY A 37 76.08 -8.05 -23.77
C GLY A 37 74.90 -9.02 -23.58
N ASN A 38 75.14 -10.30 -23.27
CA ASN A 38 74.05 -11.27 -23.04
C ASN A 38 73.25 -10.95 -21.77
N ASP A 39 73.93 -10.59 -20.68
CA ASP A 39 73.28 -10.16 -19.44
C ASP A 39 72.44 -8.88 -19.66
N ALA A 40 72.91 -7.99 -20.54
CA ALA A 40 72.19 -6.78 -20.91
C ALA A 40 70.89 -7.09 -21.68
N LEU A 41 70.93 -8.02 -22.64
CA LEU A 41 69.73 -8.51 -23.33
C LEU A 41 68.75 -9.20 -22.37
N ILE A 42 69.24 -10.00 -21.42
CA ILE A 42 68.39 -10.59 -20.39
C ILE A 42 67.73 -9.49 -19.53
N ALA A 43 68.47 -8.42 -19.21
CA ALA A 43 67.94 -7.30 -18.44
C ALA A 43 66.80 -6.58 -19.19
N THR A 44 66.90 -6.41 -20.51
CA THR A 44 65.84 -5.74 -21.29
C THR A 44 64.55 -6.55 -21.40
N LEU A 45 64.61 -7.87 -21.25
CA LEU A 45 63.41 -8.73 -21.19
C LEU A 45 62.64 -8.59 -19.87
N ASN A 46 63.34 -8.27 -18.78
CA ASN A 46 62.77 -8.22 -17.43
C ASN A 46 62.40 -6.81 -16.99
N HIS A 47 62.86 -5.79 -17.71
CA HIS A 47 62.75 -4.40 -17.32
C HIS A 47 62.44 -3.49 -18.50
N GLU A 48 61.44 -2.63 -18.35
CA GLU A 48 61.26 -1.46 -19.20
C GLU A 48 62.29 -0.40 -18.78
N LEU A 49 63.20 -0.07 -19.68
CA LEU A 49 64.35 0.79 -19.42
C LEU A 49 64.12 2.18 -20.01
N ALA A 50 64.45 3.20 -19.22
CA ALA A 50 64.39 4.61 -19.64
C ALA A 50 65.59 4.99 -20.52
N VAL A 51 66.76 4.42 -20.22
CA VAL A 51 68.01 4.62 -20.98
C VAL A 51 69.00 3.50 -20.67
N ALA A 52 69.79 3.12 -21.66
CA ALA A 52 70.94 2.22 -21.50
C ALA A 52 72.25 2.98 -21.70
N ILE A 53 73.23 2.72 -20.85
CA ILE A 53 74.60 3.22 -20.94
C ILE A 53 75.50 2.02 -21.21
N LEU A 54 76.09 1.97 -22.40
CA LEU A 54 76.83 0.81 -22.88
C LEU A 54 78.30 1.16 -23.06
N ASP A 55 79.21 0.32 -22.55
CA ASP A 55 80.59 0.35 -22.99
C ASP A 55 80.71 -0.16 -24.43
N VAL A 56 81.59 0.47 -25.21
CA VAL A 56 81.82 0.06 -26.60
C VAL A 56 82.71 -1.17 -26.66
N GLN A 57 83.74 -1.24 -25.83
CA GLN A 57 84.74 -2.31 -25.87
C GLN A 57 84.42 -3.38 -24.84
N MET A 58 83.79 -4.46 -25.26
CA MET A 58 83.48 -5.61 -24.41
C MET A 58 83.89 -6.93 -25.11
N PRO A 59 84.28 -7.97 -24.37
CA PRO A 59 84.55 -9.29 -24.92
C PRO A 59 83.29 -9.96 -25.48
N ASP A 60 83.49 -10.83 -26.48
CA ASP A 60 82.47 -11.64 -27.16
C ASP A 60 81.42 -10.86 -27.97
N MET A 61 80.74 -9.89 -27.36
CA MET A 61 79.76 -9.00 -27.98
C MET A 61 80.11 -7.55 -27.64
N ASP A 62 80.44 -6.76 -28.66
CA ASP A 62 80.77 -5.36 -28.46
C ASP A 62 79.50 -4.49 -28.23
N GLY A 63 79.68 -3.26 -27.75
CA GLY A 63 78.54 -2.38 -27.46
C GLY A 63 77.71 -2.03 -28.70
N TYR A 64 78.32 -1.99 -29.90
CA TYR A 64 77.61 -1.70 -31.14
C TYR A 64 76.75 -2.89 -31.57
N GLU A 65 77.28 -4.11 -31.49
CA GLU A 65 76.55 -5.36 -31.74
C GLU A 65 75.36 -5.50 -30.79
N LEU A 66 75.55 -5.19 -29.50
CA LEU A 66 74.45 -5.16 -28.53
C LEU A 66 73.37 -4.13 -28.90
N ALA A 67 73.75 -2.91 -29.27
CA ALA A 67 72.79 -1.88 -29.67
C ALA A 67 72.04 -2.26 -30.96
N GLU A 68 72.72 -2.88 -31.92
CA GLU A 68 72.09 -3.38 -33.15
C GLU A 68 71.01 -4.41 -32.82
N ILE A 69 71.30 -5.39 -31.95
CA ILE A 69 70.31 -6.37 -31.49
C ILE A 69 69.12 -5.67 -30.80
N LEU A 70 69.38 -4.72 -29.89
CA LEU A 70 68.34 -3.96 -29.20
C LEU A 70 67.46 -3.15 -30.18
N ARG A 71 67.99 -2.73 -31.33
CA ARG A 71 67.25 -2.02 -32.37
C ARG A 71 66.36 -2.93 -33.22
N TYR A 72 66.70 -4.20 -33.35
CA TYR A 72 65.90 -5.18 -34.11
C TYR A 72 64.67 -5.66 -33.35
N GLU A 73 64.70 -5.66 -32.01
CA GLU A 73 63.59 -6.12 -31.16
C GLU A 73 62.50 -5.06 -30.97
N GLU A 74 61.22 -5.44 -31.12
CA GLU A 74 60.07 -4.51 -31.08
C GLU A 74 59.99 -3.69 -29.79
N ASP A 75 60.32 -4.30 -28.65
CA ASP A 75 60.17 -3.70 -27.32
C ASP A 75 61.34 -2.77 -26.96
N THR A 76 62.52 -2.99 -27.54
CA THR A 76 63.73 -2.20 -27.25
C THR A 76 64.17 -1.29 -28.39
N LYS A 77 63.52 -1.35 -29.56
CA LYS A 77 63.92 -0.58 -30.75
C LYS A 77 63.96 0.93 -30.57
N TYR A 78 63.29 1.47 -29.54
CA TYR A 78 63.30 2.89 -29.19
C TYR A 78 64.05 3.22 -27.90
N LEU A 79 64.68 2.24 -27.24
CA LEU A 79 65.47 2.45 -26.04
C LEU A 79 66.59 3.47 -26.31
N PRO A 80 66.67 4.59 -25.59
CA PRO A 80 67.80 5.50 -25.72
C PRO A 80 69.10 4.84 -25.27
N ILE A 81 70.14 4.93 -26.08
CA ILE A 81 71.44 4.31 -25.82
C ILE A 81 72.52 5.40 -25.80
N ILE A 82 73.29 5.46 -24.71
CA ILE A 82 74.46 6.31 -24.52
C ILE A 82 75.71 5.43 -24.52
N PHE A 83 76.61 5.67 -25.45
CA PHE A 83 77.86 4.92 -25.53
C PHE A 83 79.00 5.55 -24.72
N LEU A 84 79.78 4.72 -24.04
CA LEU A 84 81.04 5.09 -23.41
C LEU A 84 82.21 4.53 -24.24
N SER A 85 83.13 5.38 -24.69
CA SER A 85 84.26 4.97 -25.56
C SER A 85 85.59 5.58 -25.14
N ALA A 86 86.70 4.84 -25.29
CA ALA A 86 88.05 5.31 -24.97
C ALA A 86 88.72 6.15 -26.08
N VAL A 87 88.16 6.19 -27.29
CA VAL A 87 88.79 6.84 -28.46
C VAL A 87 87.76 7.68 -29.23
N PHE A 88 88.10 8.94 -29.54
CA PHE A 88 87.26 9.86 -30.32
C PHE A 88 87.96 10.35 -31.59
N SER A 89 88.77 9.50 -32.22
CA SER A 89 89.65 9.92 -33.32
C SER A 89 89.62 8.99 -34.52
N ASP A 90 88.42 8.57 -34.93
CA ASP A 90 88.18 8.19 -36.33
C ASP A 90 86.72 8.50 -36.68
N ASP A 91 86.51 9.27 -37.75
CA ASP A 91 85.17 9.59 -38.29
C ASP A 91 84.34 8.31 -38.58
N PHE A 92 85.02 7.17 -38.73
CA PHE A 92 84.44 5.84 -38.97
C PHE A 92 83.66 5.26 -37.77
N HIS A 93 84.07 5.52 -36.53
CA HIS A 93 83.42 4.95 -35.32
C HIS A 93 82.25 5.78 -34.80
N VAL A 94 82.24 7.09 -35.07
CA VAL A 94 81.09 7.95 -34.80
C VAL A 94 79.96 7.66 -35.80
N PHE A 95 80.30 7.39 -37.07
CA PHE A 95 79.32 7.06 -38.12
C PHE A 95 78.60 5.72 -37.87
N LYS A 96 79.35 4.65 -37.56
CA LYS A 96 78.78 3.32 -37.21
C LYS A 96 77.86 3.38 -35.98
N GLY A 97 78.17 4.29 -35.05
CA GLY A 97 77.38 4.57 -33.87
C GLY A 97 76.01 5.18 -34.14
N TYR A 98 75.94 6.22 -34.97
CA TYR A 98 74.65 6.83 -35.35
C TYR A 98 73.83 5.91 -36.29
N GLU A 99 74.48 5.10 -37.14
CA GLU A 99 73.81 4.10 -37.98
C GLU A 99 73.24 2.92 -37.18
N SER A 100 73.89 2.52 -36.07
CA SER A 100 73.36 1.55 -35.10
C SER A 100 72.32 2.15 -34.13
N GLY A 101 71.94 3.42 -34.36
CA GLY A 101 70.87 4.10 -33.62
C GLY A 101 71.29 4.64 -32.25
N ALA A 102 72.58 4.86 -31.98
CA ALA A 102 73.01 5.58 -30.78
C ALA A 102 72.35 6.95 -30.69
N VAL A 103 71.90 7.33 -29.49
CA VAL A 103 71.40 8.69 -29.28
C VAL A 103 72.55 9.62 -28.89
N ASP A 104 73.58 9.11 -28.22
CA ASP A 104 74.67 9.93 -27.71
C ASP A 104 75.98 9.17 -27.43
N PHE A 105 77.11 9.89 -27.41
CA PHE A 105 78.45 9.36 -27.13
C PHE A 105 79.16 10.17 -26.03
N ILE A 106 79.89 9.47 -25.15
CA ILE A 106 80.70 10.07 -24.09
C ILE A 106 82.09 9.40 -24.04
N THR A 107 83.15 10.19 -24.03
CA THR A 107 84.54 9.71 -23.99
C THR A 107 85.02 9.38 -22.58
N LYS A 108 85.75 8.28 -22.41
CA LYS A 108 86.48 7.92 -21.19
C LYS A 108 87.87 8.61 -21.20
N PRO A 109 88.31 9.31 -20.12
CA PRO A 109 87.57 9.55 -18.87
C PRO A 109 86.49 10.62 -19.04
N PHE A 110 85.26 10.32 -18.59
CA PHE A 110 84.10 11.21 -18.74
C PHE A 110 83.93 12.14 -17.55
N LYS A 111 83.35 13.32 -17.78
CA LYS A 111 82.92 14.22 -16.70
C LYS A 111 81.56 13.77 -16.17
N PRO A 112 81.41 13.50 -14.85
CA PRO A 112 80.14 13.05 -14.26
C PRO A 112 78.93 13.94 -14.62
N ASP A 113 79.10 15.26 -14.64
CA ASP A 113 78.02 16.20 -14.93
C ASP A 113 77.45 16.05 -16.35
N ILE A 114 78.30 15.68 -17.32
CA ILE A 114 77.89 15.48 -18.72
C ILE A 114 77.02 14.22 -18.85
N LEU A 115 77.46 13.12 -18.23
CA LEU A 115 76.68 11.87 -18.22
C LEU A 115 75.34 12.06 -17.49
N LEU A 116 75.37 12.68 -16.31
CA LEU A 116 74.16 12.96 -15.53
C LEU A 116 73.17 13.83 -16.29
N SER A 117 73.63 14.85 -17.00
CA SER A 117 72.76 15.72 -17.79
C SER A 117 72.05 14.96 -18.91
N LYS A 118 72.78 14.12 -19.65
CA LYS A 118 72.22 13.31 -20.74
C LYS A 118 71.23 12.26 -20.23
N VAL A 119 71.58 11.56 -19.16
CA VAL A 119 70.71 10.57 -18.50
C VAL A 119 69.42 11.20 -18.00
N ARG A 120 69.48 12.38 -17.36
CA ARG A 120 68.30 13.09 -16.85
C ARG A 120 67.30 13.43 -17.96
N ILE A 121 67.78 13.81 -19.16
CA ILE A 121 66.90 14.11 -20.30
C ILE A 121 66.08 12.87 -20.69
N PHE A 122 66.73 11.71 -20.81
CA PHE A 122 66.01 10.47 -21.19
C PHE A 122 65.08 9.98 -20.09
N MET A 123 65.47 10.10 -18.82
CA MET A 123 64.56 9.84 -17.70
C MET A 123 63.33 10.76 -17.72
N GLU A 124 63.49 12.05 -18.02
CA GLU A 124 62.39 13.00 -18.10
C GLU A 124 61.44 12.68 -19.26
N LEU A 125 61.98 12.29 -20.42
CA LEU A 125 61.18 11.88 -21.59
C LEU A 125 60.36 10.62 -21.32
N ASP A 126 60.98 9.62 -20.72
CA ASP A 126 60.33 8.36 -20.33
C ASP A 126 59.22 8.60 -19.29
N TYR A 127 59.51 9.40 -18.25
CA TYR A 127 58.49 9.82 -17.27
C TYR A 127 57.29 10.51 -17.93
N ARG A 128 57.52 11.46 -18.85
CA ARG A 128 56.45 12.16 -19.58
C ARG A 128 55.59 11.22 -20.41
N LYS A 129 56.21 10.23 -21.09
CA LYS A 129 55.51 9.22 -21.88
C LYS A 129 54.54 8.41 -21.01
N VAL A 130 55.02 7.93 -19.85
CA VAL A 130 54.22 7.13 -18.91
C VAL A 130 53.04 7.94 -18.35
N VAL A 131 53.27 9.19 -17.96
CA VAL A 131 52.21 10.08 -17.45
C VAL A 131 51.15 10.36 -18.52
N LEU A 132 51.56 10.61 -19.76
CA LEU A 132 50.64 10.84 -20.87
C LEU A 132 49.74 9.63 -21.13
N GLU A 133 50.30 8.42 -21.14
CA GLU A 133 49.51 7.21 -21.38
C GLU A 133 48.51 6.96 -20.24
N LYS A 134 48.90 7.27 -19.00
CA LYS A 134 48.00 7.22 -17.84
C LYS A 134 46.85 8.24 -17.95
N HIS A 135 47.13 9.48 -18.37
CA HIS A 135 46.08 10.48 -18.61
C HIS A 135 45.13 10.06 -19.73
N LYS A 136 45.67 9.54 -20.84
CA LYS A 136 44.87 9.00 -21.95
C LYS A 136 43.96 7.87 -21.49
N GLN A 137 44.45 6.92 -20.70
CA GLN A 137 43.63 5.86 -20.12
C GLN A 137 42.54 6.40 -19.19
N SER A 138 42.86 7.38 -18.35
CA SER A 138 41.88 8.03 -17.47
C SER A 138 40.78 8.74 -18.26
N LEU A 139 41.14 9.43 -19.33
CA LEU A 139 40.20 10.11 -20.22
C LEU A 139 39.28 9.10 -20.94
N LEU A 140 39.85 8.02 -21.48
CA LEU A 140 39.06 6.95 -22.11
C LEU A 140 38.07 6.31 -21.13
N LYS A 141 38.50 6.09 -19.88
CA LYS A 141 37.65 5.54 -18.83
C LYS A 141 36.51 6.51 -18.47
N SER A 142 36.81 7.80 -18.35
CA SER A 142 35.80 8.85 -18.09
C SER A 142 34.77 8.91 -19.22
N ASN A 143 35.21 8.95 -20.47
CA ASN A 143 34.33 8.99 -21.64
C ASN A 143 33.44 7.73 -21.75
N ALA A 144 34.00 6.55 -21.49
CA ALA A 144 33.23 5.30 -21.47
C ALA A 144 32.15 5.29 -20.37
N LEU A 145 32.47 5.85 -19.19
CA LEU A 145 31.51 6.00 -18.10
C LEU A 145 30.37 6.94 -18.47
N MET A 146 30.68 8.14 -18.99
CA MET A 146 29.68 9.12 -19.44
C MET A 146 28.72 8.51 -20.48
N ARG A 147 29.26 7.81 -21.47
CA ARG A 147 28.45 7.11 -22.47
C ARG A 147 27.55 6.05 -21.85
N SER A 148 28.08 5.26 -20.90
CA SER A 148 27.30 4.23 -20.21
C SER A 148 26.17 4.82 -19.37
N VAL A 149 26.39 5.99 -18.76
CA VAL A 149 25.35 6.71 -18.02
C VAL A 149 24.24 7.18 -18.97
N MET A 150 24.56 7.75 -20.13
CA MET A 150 23.57 8.16 -21.13
C MET A 150 22.78 7.00 -21.75
N GLU A 151 23.39 5.83 -21.89
CA GLU A 151 22.75 4.63 -22.43
C GLU A 151 21.94 3.85 -21.38
N SER A 152 22.11 4.15 -20.09
CA SER A 152 21.48 3.40 -19.00
C SER A 152 19.95 3.54 -18.93
N PRO A 153 19.31 4.70 -19.23
CA PRO A 153 17.85 4.83 -19.12
C PRO A 153 17.15 4.09 -20.26
N LYS A 154 16.25 3.18 -19.90
CA LYS A 154 15.42 2.44 -20.86
C LYS A 154 14.19 3.25 -21.25
N GLY A 155 13.89 3.35 -22.54
CA GLY A 155 12.69 4.02 -23.04
C GLY A 155 12.75 5.56 -22.99
N ILE A 156 13.90 6.13 -22.64
CA ILE A 156 14.16 7.57 -22.71
C ILE A 156 15.14 7.82 -23.85
N GLY A 157 14.72 8.62 -24.83
CA GLY A 157 15.61 9.18 -25.84
C GLY A 157 16.38 10.35 -25.26
N ILE A 158 17.70 10.33 -25.36
CA ILE A 158 18.57 11.42 -24.92
C ILE A 158 19.36 11.89 -26.12
N PHE A 159 19.35 13.19 -26.38
CA PHE A 159 20.20 13.81 -27.39
C PHE A 159 20.64 15.21 -27.00
N ALA A 160 21.79 15.61 -27.53
CA ALA A 160 22.36 16.92 -27.40
C ALA A 160 22.53 17.55 -28.78
N LEU A 161 22.19 18.84 -28.90
CA LEU A 161 22.39 19.66 -30.09
C LEU A 161 23.32 20.83 -29.79
N ASP A 162 24.06 21.28 -30.79
CA ASP A 162 24.80 22.55 -30.74
C ASP A 162 23.88 23.75 -31.07
N GLU A 163 24.45 24.95 -31.08
CA GLU A 163 23.76 26.20 -31.43
C GLU A 163 23.20 26.22 -32.87
N ASN A 164 23.65 25.32 -33.75
CA ASN A 164 23.18 25.19 -35.12
C ASN A 164 22.19 24.02 -35.30
N TYR A 165 21.69 23.46 -34.19
CA TYR A 165 20.77 22.31 -34.17
C TYR A 165 21.37 21.00 -34.70
N CYS A 166 22.69 20.90 -34.76
CA CYS A 166 23.37 19.69 -35.18
C CYS A 166 23.61 18.76 -33.99
N TYR A 167 23.42 17.46 -34.19
CA TYR A 167 23.67 16.48 -33.13
C TYR A 167 25.11 16.50 -32.65
N VAL A 168 25.30 16.76 -31.36
CA VAL A 168 26.60 16.65 -30.67
C VAL A 168 26.76 15.26 -30.07
N ASP A 169 25.68 14.73 -29.49
CA ASP A 169 25.65 13.37 -28.95
C ASP A 169 24.19 12.85 -28.83
N PHE A 170 24.01 11.54 -28.72
CA PHE A 170 22.71 10.90 -28.44
C PHE A 170 22.86 9.44 -28.01
N ASN A 171 21.86 8.94 -27.28
CA ASN A 171 21.81 7.53 -26.90
C ASN A 171 21.12 6.65 -27.96
N ARG A 172 21.21 5.32 -27.79
CA ARG A 172 20.63 4.35 -28.73
C ARG A 172 19.11 4.48 -28.85
N ASN A 173 18.41 4.71 -27.73
CA ASN A 173 16.95 4.85 -27.75
C ASN A 173 16.54 6.01 -28.65
N HIS A 174 17.19 7.16 -28.56
CA HIS A 174 16.88 8.30 -29.42
C HIS A 174 17.08 7.97 -30.90
N LYS A 175 18.15 7.26 -31.23
CA LYS A 175 18.38 6.79 -32.60
C LYS A 175 17.24 5.88 -33.09
N ASP A 176 16.81 4.93 -32.27
CA ASP A 176 15.72 4.02 -32.60
C ASP A 176 14.39 4.77 -32.74
N MET A 177 14.11 5.75 -31.87
CA MET A 177 12.93 6.61 -31.94
C MET A 177 12.92 7.44 -33.22
N MET A 178 14.06 8.02 -33.62
CA MET A 178 14.16 8.77 -34.88
C MET A 178 13.92 7.89 -36.10
N LYS A 179 14.41 6.65 -36.07
CA LYS A 179 14.16 5.67 -37.12
C LYS A 179 12.70 5.25 -37.19
N GLN A 180 12.04 5.09 -36.03
CA GLN A 180 10.63 4.72 -35.95
C GLN A 180 9.69 5.86 -36.38
N MET A 181 9.98 7.10 -35.94
CA MET A 181 9.11 8.26 -36.19
C MET A 181 9.32 8.85 -37.59
N TRP A 182 10.56 8.88 -38.08
CA TRP A 182 10.93 9.60 -39.31
C TRP A 182 11.57 8.72 -40.39
N GLY A 183 11.85 7.44 -40.10
CA GLY A 183 12.47 6.53 -41.07
C GLY A 183 13.93 6.86 -41.41
N GLN A 184 14.59 7.72 -40.62
CA GLN A 184 15.94 8.24 -40.89
C GLN A 184 16.96 7.70 -39.87
N ASP A 185 18.14 7.32 -40.35
CA ASP A 185 19.28 7.00 -39.50
C ASP A 185 20.07 8.28 -39.19
N ILE A 186 20.20 8.60 -37.91
CA ILE A 186 20.86 9.82 -37.45
C ILE A 186 22.36 9.60 -37.16
N ALA A 187 23.15 10.66 -37.31
CA ALA A 187 24.58 10.69 -37.01
C ALA A 187 24.99 12.04 -36.40
N ILE A 188 26.12 12.04 -35.67
CA ILE A 188 26.72 13.27 -35.11
C ILE A 188 27.04 14.24 -36.25
N GLY A 189 26.75 15.53 -36.06
CA GLY A 189 26.91 16.60 -37.03
C GLY A 189 25.73 16.78 -38.00
N MET A 190 24.73 15.90 -37.99
CA MET A 190 23.50 16.11 -38.78
C MET A 190 22.58 17.12 -38.10
N SER A 191 22.00 18.03 -38.89
CA SER A 191 20.95 18.94 -38.42
C SER A 191 19.67 18.18 -38.07
N LYS A 192 19.16 18.38 -36.85
CA LYS A 192 17.90 17.82 -36.38
C LYS A 192 16.71 18.29 -37.22
N LEU A 193 16.72 19.56 -37.65
CA LEU A 193 15.61 20.17 -38.39
C LEU A 193 15.46 19.60 -39.80
N ASP A 194 16.57 19.22 -40.44
CA ASP A 194 16.56 18.62 -41.79
C ASP A 194 15.90 17.23 -41.81
N ILE A 195 15.90 16.55 -40.67
CA ILE A 195 15.35 15.20 -40.51
C ILE A 195 13.82 15.23 -40.29
N ILE A 196 13.31 16.30 -39.69
CA ILE A 196 11.88 16.48 -39.43
C ILE A 196 11.18 16.79 -40.75
N GLY A 197 10.35 15.86 -41.23
CA GLY A 197 9.71 15.95 -42.55
C GLY A 197 8.51 16.90 -42.62
N LYS A 198 7.89 17.25 -41.48
CA LYS A 198 6.67 18.07 -41.41
C LYS A 198 6.98 19.53 -41.02
N PRO A 199 6.60 20.54 -41.84
CA PRO A 199 6.89 21.95 -41.56
C PRO A 199 6.39 22.44 -40.19
N ASP A 200 5.17 22.09 -39.79
CA ASP A 200 4.57 22.54 -38.53
C ASP A 200 5.33 22.00 -37.30
N ILE A 201 5.80 20.75 -37.38
CA ILE A 201 6.59 20.12 -36.32
C ILE A 201 7.99 20.74 -36.29
N ARG A 202 8.57 21.00 -37.46
CA ARG A 202 9.89 21.65 -37.57
C ARG A 202 9.86 23.05 -36.94
N GLU A 203 8.85 23.86 -37.24
CA GLU A 203 8.72 25.21 -36.68
C GLU A 203 8.59 25.18 -35.16
N ARG A 204 7.77 24.26 -34.62
CA ARG A 204 7.60 24.09 -33.18
C ARG A 204 8.88 23.63 -32.48
N GLU A 205 9.57 22.65 -33.05
CA GLU A 205 10.86 22.17 -32.52
C GLU A 205 11.91 23.27 -32.56
N THR A 206 11.98 24.07 -33.64
CA THR A 206 12.84 25.26 -33.70
C THR A 206 12.56 26.22 -32.54
N GLN A 207 11.30 26.57 -32.29
CA GLN A 207 10.93 27.45 -31.17
C GLN A 207 11.34 26.87 -29.82
N ASN A 208 11.20 25.56 -29.62
CA ASN A 208 11.62 24.89 -28.40
C ASN A 208 13.15 24.88 -28.25
N PHE A 209 13.88 24.66 -29.34
CA PHE A 209 15.34 24.72 -29.32
C PHE A 209 15.84 26.15 -29.05
N ASP A 210 15.27 27.17 -29.70
CA ASP A 210 15.57 28.59 -29.46
C ASP A 210 15.37 28.96 -27.97
N ARG A 211 14.25 28.52 -27.39
CA ARG A 211 13.96 28.75 -25.95
C ARG A 211 15.03 28.11 -25.07
N ALA A 212 15.39 26.86 -25.34
CA ALA A 212 16.42 26.17 -24.57
C ALA A 212 17.79 26.86 -24.73
N LEU A 213 18.17 27.24 -25.95
CA LEU A 213 19.43 27.95 -26.24
C LEU A 213 19.46 29.35 -25.63
N SER A 214 18.32 29.98 -25.37
CA SER A 214 18.24 31.23 -24.61
C SER A 214 18.49 31.06 -23.10
N GLY A 215 18.70 29.82 -22.64
CA GLY A 215 18.95 29.46 -21.25
C GLY A 215 17.71 28.96 -20.47
N GLU A 216 16.55 28.81 -21.13
CA GLU A 216 15.33 28.33 -20.49
C GLU A 216 15.35 26.80 -20.28
N THR A 217 14.92 26.34 -19.11
CA THR A 217 14.64 24.91 -18.84
C THR A 217 13.15 24.70 -18.71
N PHE A 218 12.58 23.78 -19.50
CA PHE A 218 11.13 23.57 -19.52
C PHE A 218 10.75 22.14 -19.96
N ILE A 219 9.51 21.77 -19.67
CA ILE A 219 8.93 20.47 -20.02
C ILE A 219 7.73 20.69 -20.93
N ILE A 220 7.64 19.89 -21.99
CA ILE A 220 6.49 19.87 -22.88
C ILE A 220 5.92 18.46 -22.90
N ILE A 221 4.60 18.35 -22.80
CA ILE A 221 3.87 17.11 -23.08
C ILE A 221 3.12 17.30 -24.39
N GLU A 222 3.47 16.51 -25.39
CA GLU A 222 2.88 16.58 -26.72
C GLU A 222 2.22 15.28 -27.11
N LEU A 223 1.10 15.43 -27.80
CA LEU A 223 0.42 14.34 -28.45
C LEU A 223 0.85 14.30 -29.91
N CYS A 224 1.53 13.24 -30.31
CA CYS A 224 1.89 13.00 -31.68
C CYS A 224 0.77 12.17 -32.34
N GLU A 225 -0.01 12.82 -33.20
CA GLU A 225 -1.00 12.18 -34.07
C GLU A 225 -0.43 12.22 -35.50
N ASP A 226 0.03 11.08 -36.01
CA ASP A 226 0.41 10.95 -37.41
C ASP A 226 -0.64 10.15 -38.18
N GLU A 227 -1.37 10.80 -39.08
CA GLU A 227 -2.39 10.15 -39.93
C GLU A 227 -1.78 9.21 -40.99
N SER A 228 -0.47 9.31 -41.26
CA SER A 228 0.22 8.53 -42.32
C SER A 228 0.88 7.23 -41.82
N LEU A 229 1.08 7.09 -40.51
CA LEU A 229 1.60 5.89 -39.86
C LEU A 229 0.46 5.26 -39.07
N SER A 230 -0.03 4.10 -39.51
CA SER A 230 -1.14 3.37 -38.88
C SER A 230 -1.01 3.31 -37.34
N SER A 231 -1.97 3.96 -36.65
CA SER A 231 -2.35 3.77 -35.25
C SER A 231 -1.26 3.94 -34.17
N CYS A 232 -0.63 5.10 -34.04
CA CYS A 232 0.08 5.46 -32.81
C CYS A 232 -0.29 6.88 -32.37
N ARG A 233 -1.36 7.00 -31.59
CA ARG A 233 -1.60 8.17 -30.75
C ARG A 233 -0.64 8.06 -29.56
N ALA A 234 0.51 8.71 -29.65
CA ALA A 234 1.54 8.63 -28.61
C ALA A 234 1.69 9.96 -27.88
N TYR A 235 1.79 9.90 -26.56
CA TYR A 235 2.12 11.05 -25.72
C TYR A 235 3.61 11.03 -25.40
N TYR A 236 4.31 12.11 -25.74
CA TYR A 236 5.71 12.29 -25.40
C TYR A 236 5.89 13.42 -24.40
N GLU A 237 6.71 13.18 -23.37
CA GLU A 237 7.18 14.20 -22.43
C GLU A 237 8.64 14.53 -22.75
N SER A 238 8.88 15.77 -23.15
CA SER A 238 10.18 16.28 -23.56
C SER A 238 10.70 17.29 -22.55
N HIS A 239 11.88 17.04 -21.98
CA HIS A 239 12.56 17.93 -21.04
C HIS A 239 13.71 18.62 -21.77
N TYR A 240 13.63 19.93 -21.93
CA TYR A 240 14.61 20.76 -22.62
C TYR A 240 15.52 21.45 -21.60
N ASN A 241 16.83 21.32 -21.77
CA ASN A 241 17.83 21.87 -20.84
C ASN A 241 19.00 22.49 -21.63
N PRO A 242 19.46 23.71 -21.32
CA PRO A 242 20.65 24.28 -21.94
C PRO A 242 21.92 23.52 -21.49
N ILE A 243 22.88 23.41 -22.39
CA ILE A 243 24.25 23.00 -22.08
C ILE A 243 25.06 24.27 -21.88
N VAL A 244 25.55 24.48 -20.66
CA VAL A 244 26.32 25.67 -20.28
C VAL A 244 27.77 25.31 -19.97
N THR A 245 28.68 26.21 -20.34
CA THR A 245 30.10 26.13 -19.95
C THR A 245 30.30 26.60 -18.50
N ASP A 246 31.48 26.36 -17.95
CA ASP A 246 31.87 26.88 -16.63
C ASP A 246 31.83 28.42 -16.54
N THR A 247 31.88 29.12 -17.68
CA THR A 247 31.77 30.59 -17.76
C THR A 247 30.32 31.08 -17.87
N GLY A 248 29.34 30.17 -17.93
CA GLY A 248 27.91 30.48 -18.04
C GLY A 248 27.41 30.74 -19.47
N GLU A 249 28.23 30.44 -20.48
CA GLU A 249 27.86 30.55 -21.89
C GLU A 249 27.08 29.31 -22.33
N VAL A 250 25.96 29.50 -23.02
CA VAL A 250 25.17 28.40 -23.58
C VAL A 250 25.82 27.95 -24.89
N ILE A 251 26.19 26.68 -24.97
CA ILE A 251 26.88 26.09 -26.14
C ILE A 251 26.05 25.04 -26.87
N GLY A 252 24.82 24.82 -26.41
CA GLY A 252 23.93 23.80 -26.95
C GLY A 252 22.76 23.51 -26.02
N LEU A 253 22.06 22.42 -26.28
CA LEU A 253 20.93 21.96 -25.47
C LEU A 253 20.89 20.44 -25.39
N THR A 254 20.33 19.90 -24.31
CA THR A 254 20.02 18.48 -24.13
C THR A 254 18.51 18.30 -24.01
N VAL A 255 17.98 17.28 -24.68
CA VAL A 255 16.57 16.90 -24.59
C VAL A 255 16.44 15.47 -24.08
N PHE A 256 15.58 15.27 -23.08
CA PHE A 256 15.14 13.96 -22.64
C PHE A 256 13.71 13.73 -23.10
N LEU A 257 13.50 12.72 -23.95
CA LEU A 257 12.22 12.38 -24.57
C LEU A 257 11.70 11.07 -24.00
N THR A 258 10.53 11.08 -23.38
CA THR A 258 9.91 9.90 -22.76
C THR A 258 8.53 9.62 -23.33
N ASP A 259 8.25 8.40 -23.74
CA ASP A 259 6.88 7.96 -24.08
C ASP A 259 6.05 7.74 -22.80
N ILE A 260 5.02 8.54 -22.62
CA ILE A 260 4.10 8.50 -21.48
C ILE A 260 2.69 8.05 -21.87
N THR A 261 2.51 7.45 -23.05
CA THR A 261 1.20 7.03 -23.60
C THR A 261 0.43 6.14 -22.63
N LYS A 262 1.08 5.06 -22.16
CA LYS A 262 0.48 4.13 -21.20
C LYS A 262 0.08 4.81 -19.88
N ARG A 263 0.87 5.79 -19.43
CA ARG A 263 0.56 6.59 -18.23
C ARG A 263 -0.72 7.39 -18.45
N LYS A 264 -0.84 8.07 -19.60
CA LYS A 264 -2.02 8.88 -19.94
C LYS A 264 -3.28 8.03 -20.14
N GLU A 265 -3.19 6.90 -20.82
CA GLU A 265 -4.31 5.96 -20.98
C GLU A 265 -4.82 5.43 -19.63
N THR A 266 -3.90 5.12 -18.71
CA THR A 266 -4.24 4.64 -17.36
C THR A 266 -4.92 5.74 -16.53
N GLU A 267 -4.42 6.98 -16.64
CA GLU A 267 -5.00 8.16 -15.99
C GLU A 267 -6.44 8.40 -16.46
N ASP A 268 -6.67 8.40 -17.77
CA ASP A 268 -8.00 8.57 -18.37
C ASP A 268 -8.95 7.43 -17.98
N ALA A 269 -8.47 6.18 -17.99
CA ALA A 269 -9.26 5.02 -17.57
C ALA A 269 -9.65 5.11 -16.09
N LEU A 270 -8.75 5.59 -15.23
CA LEU A 270 -9.01 5.78 -13.80
C LEU A 270 -10.09 6.85 -13.57
N VAL A 271 -10.02 7.97 -14.29
CA VAL A 271 -11.04 9.04 -14.21
C VAL A 271 -12.42 8.49 -14.57
N ARG A 272 -12.54 7.78 -15.69
CA ARG A 272 -13.81 7.15 -16.11
C ARG A 272 -14.33 6.13 -15.11
N SER A 273 -13.44 5.31 -14.52
CA SER A 273 -13.81 4.35 -13.49
C SER A 273 -14.33 5.04 -12.23
N LYS A 274 -13.73 6.17 -11.84
CA LYS A 274 -14.15 6.95 -10.67
C LYS A 274 -15.53 7.58 -10.89
N GLU A 275 -15.76 8.20 -12.03
CA GLU A 275 -17.07 8.78 -12.39
C GLU A 275 -18.18 7.73 -12.40
N LYS A 276 -17.89 6.53 -12.95
CA LYS A 276 -18.84 5.42 -12.93
C LYS A 276 -19.16 4.96 -11.50
N ALA A 277 -18.15 4.79 -10.66
CA ALA A 277 -18.33 4.37 -9.27
C ALA A 277 -19.12 5.41 -8.45
N GLU A 278 -18.89 6.70 -8.70
CA GLU A 278 -19.62 7.78 -8.05
C GLU A 278 -21.11 7.76 -8.42
N LYS A 279 -21.42 7.58 -9.70
CA LYS A 279 -22.81 7.43 -10.17
C LYS A 279 -23.50 6.19 -9.59
N GLU A 280 -22.81 5.05 -9.52
CA GLU A 280 -23.34 3.84 -8.90
C GLU A 280 -23.61 4.05 -7.41
N ARG A 281 -22.71 4.71 -6.68
CA ARG A 281 -22.91 5.08 -5.26
C ARG A 281 -24.14 5.95 -5.07
N GLU A 282 -24.30 7.01 -5.88
CA GLU A 282 -25.48 7.89 -5.79
C GLU A 282 -26.79 7.13 -6.01
N THR A 283 -26.82 6.22 -6.99
CA THR A 283 -28.02 5.40 -7.24
C THR A 283 -28.32 4.44 -6.08
N ALA A 284 -27.28 3.85 -5.47
CA ALA A 284 -27.41 2.97 -4.32
C ALA A 284 -27.91 3.74 -3.09
N GLU A 285 -27.39 4.94 -2.83
CA GLU A 285 -27.84 5.81 -1.73
C GLU A 285 -29.29 6.25 -1.90
N ALA A 286 -29.68 6.63 -3.12
CA ALA A 286 -31.07 6.97 -3.43
C ALA A 286 -32.02 5.78 -3.24
N ALA A 287 -31.60 4.57 -3.62
CA ALA A 287 -32.38 3.35 -3.40
C ALA A 287 -32.51 3.03 -1.90
N ASN A 288 -31.40 3.09 -1.14
CA ASN A 288 -31.41 2.87 0.30
C ASN A 288 -32.33 3.87 1.03
N LYS A 289 -32.29 5.15 0.64
CA LYS A 289 -33.17 6.17 1.22
C LYS A 289 -34.65 5.80 1.05
N LYS A 290 -35.07 5.35 -0.14
CA LYS A 290 -36.45 4.92 -0.39
C LYS A 290 -36.87 3.71 0.46
N VAL A 291 -35.98 2.74 0.64
CA VAL A 291 -36.21 1.58 1.51
C VAL A 291 -36.39 2.04 2.96
N MET A 292 -35.50 2.90 3.44
CA MET A 292 -35.56 3.44 4.80
C MET A 292 -36.82 4.26 5.06
N ASP A 293 -37.25 5.08 4.11
CA ASP A 293 -38.50 5.85 4.21
C ASP A 293 -39.72 4.91 4.31
N SER A 294 -39.70 3.78 3.60
CA SER A 294 -40.77 2.77 3.66
C SER A 294 -40.78 2.02 5.00
N ILE A 295 -39.62 1.70 5.56
CA ILE A 295 -39.51 1.05 6.88
C ILE A 295 -39.94 2.01 8.00
N ARG A 296 -39.58 3.30 7.91
CA ARG A 296 -40.08 4.32 8.85
C ARG A 296 -41.60 4.48 8.79
N TYR A 297 -42.18 4.39 7.60
CA TYR A 297 -43.63 4.39 7.48
C TYR A 297 -44.26 3.16 8.14
N ALA A 298 -43.66 1.98 7.98
CA ALA A 298 -44.10 0.76 8.69
C ALA A 298 -44.02 0.93 10.22
N GLN A 299 -42.99 1.61 10.74
CA GLN A 299 -42.88 1.94 12.16
C GLN A 299 -44.04 2.81 12.65
N MET A 300 -44.47 3.80 11.88
CA MET A 300 -45.62 4.62 12.24
C MET A 300 -46.90 3.78 12.36
N ILE A 301 -47.09 2.81 11.45
CA ILE A 301 -48.22 1.87 11.50
C ILE A 301 -48.12 0.99 12.75
N GLN A 302 -46.97 0.36 12.98
CA GLN A 302 -46.76 -0.52 14.13
C GLN A 302 -46.97 0.24 15.46
N SER A 303 -46.40 1.43 15.59
CA SER A 303 -46.50 2.26 16.80
C SER A 303 -47.95 2.65 17.11
N SER A 304 -48.79 2.80 16.08
CA SER A 304 -50.23 3.08 16.26
C SER A 304 -51.03 1.88 16.80
N LEU A 305 -50.49 0.67 16.68
CA LEU A 305 -51.12 -0.57 17.16
C LEU A 305 -50.74 -0.91 18.60
N LEU A 306 -49.59 -0.41 19.06
CA LEU A 306 -49.08 -0.61 20.43
C LEU A 306 -49.91 0.21 21.43
N PRO A 307 -50.14 -0.30 22.65
CA PRO A 307 -50.91 0.41 23.66
C PRO A 307 -50.15 1.65 24.13
N ASN A 308 -50.87 2.77 24.29
CA ASN A 308 -50.30 3.99 24.86
C ASN A 308 -50.08 3.77 26.37
N PRO A 309 -48.85 3.93 26.90
CA PRO A 309 -48.57 3.82 28.34
C PRO A 309 -49.48 4.68 29.23
N GLU A 310 -49.87 5.88 28.79
CA GLU A 310 -50.79 6.75 29.54
C GLU A 310 -52.17 6.12 29.72
N ASN A 311 -52.66 5.39 28.71
CA ASN A 311 -53.94 4.68 28.79
C ASN A 311 -53.85 3.52 29.80
N ILE A 312 -52.70 2.86 29.89
CA ILE A 312 -52.52 1.75 30.82
C ILE A 312 -52.42 2.24 32.26
N GLN A 313 -51.67 3.32 32.50
CA GLN A 313 -51.55 3.95 33.82
C GLN A 313 -52.92 4.38 34.40
N THR A 314 -53.92 4.62 33.55
CA THR A 314 -55.27 4.98 33.99
C THR A 314 -55.94 3.85 34.79
N PHE A 315 -55.68 2.58 34.45
CA PHE A 315 -56.25 1.42 35.18
C PHE A 315 -55.21 0.59 35.92
N LEU A 316 -53.91 0.82 35.67
CA LEU A 316 -52.79 0.14 36.32
C LEU A 316 -51.67 1.15 36.62
N PRO A 317 -51.85 2.04 37.61
CA PRO A 317 -50.92 3.15 37.88
C PRO A 317 -49.54 2.66 38.32
N ASP A 318 -49.48 1.58 39.10
CA ASP A 318 -48.24 0.96 39.55
C ASP A 318 -47.69 0.03 38.44
N SER A 319 -47.20 0.59 37.34
CA SER A 319 -46.61 -0.18 36.24
C SER A 319 -45.55 0.56 35.43
N PHE A 320 -44.68 -0.21 34.76
CA PHE A 320 -43.75 0.30 33.75
C PHE A 320 -43.67 -0.61 32.52
N TYR A 321 -43.21 -0.03 31.42
CA TYR A 321 -43.02 -0.71 30.14
C TYR A 321 -41.65 -0.33 29.58
N ILE A 322 -40.88 -1.34 29.17
CA ILE A 322 -39.68 -1.20 28.36
C ILE A 322 -40.01 -1.90 27.05
N TRP A 323 -39.91 -1.17 25.95
CA TRP A 323 -40.05 -1.71 24.60
C TRP A 323 -38.97 -1.06 23.74
N MET A 324 -38.01 -1.85 23.29
CA MET A 324 -36.89 -1.40 22.46
C MET A 324 -36.74 -2.38 21.29
N PRO A 325 -37.27 -2.05 20.11
CA PRO A 325 -37.03 -2.88 18.94
C PRO A 325 -35.53 -2.86 18.59
N ARG A 326 -35.01 -3.98 18.10
CA ARG A 326 -33.64 -4.13 17.62
C ARG A 326 -33.40 -3.25 16.39
N ASP A 327 -34.32 -3.30 15.45
CA ASP A 327 -34.31 -2.49 14.23
C ASP A 327 -35.30 -1.31 14.37
N ILE A 328 -35.70 -0.68 13.27
CA ILE A 328 -36.71 0.38 13.26
C ILE A 328 -38.10 -0.15 13.68
N VAL A 329 -38.36 -1.43 13.43
CA VAL A 329 -39.59 -2.17 13.80
C VAL A 329 -39.21 -3.52 14.40
N GLY A 330 -40.06 -4.07 15.26
CA GLY A 330 -39.79 -5.32 16.00
C GLY A 330 -40.90 -6.38 15.86
N GLY A 331 -40.65 -7.60 16.32
CA GLY A 331 -41.63 -8.67 16.55
C GLY A 331 -42.28 -8.63 17.93
N ASP A 332 -41.63 -7.97 18.89
CA ASP A 332 -42.16 -7.85 20.24
C ASP A 332 -43.26 -6.79 20.36
N PHE A 333 -44.26 -7.07 21.21
CA PHE A 333 -45.21 -6.06 21.64
C PHE A 333 -45.89 -6.39 22.96
N ILE A 334 -46.50 -5.35 23.54
CA ILE A 334 -47.34 -5.45 24.74
C ILE A 334 -48.79 -5.29 24.30
N PHE A 335 -49.70 -6.09 24.85
CA PHE A 335 -51.13 -5.99 24.59
C PHE A 335 -51.91 -5.82 25.89
N THR A 336 -52.85 -4.88 25.89
CA THR A 336 -53.71 -4.61 27.05
C THR A 336 -55.14 -4.33 26.60
N ASP A 337 -56.10 -4.78 27.40
CA ASP A 337 -57.51 -4.43 27.22
C ASP A 337 -58.23 -4.41 28.58
N CYS A 338 -59.23 -3.54 28.73
CA CYS A 338 -59.88 -3.29 30.01
C CYS A 338 -61.40 -3.54 29.94
N PHE A 339 -61.94 -4.15 30.99
CA PHE A 339 -63.33 -4.61 31.11
C PHE A 339 -63.90 -4.22 32.47
N GLU A 340 -65.22 -4.31 32.63
CA GLU A 340 -65.87 -4.06 33.93
C GLU A 340 -65.39 -5.02 35.03
N GLU A 341 -65.03 -6.24 34.65
CA GLU A 341 -64.65 -7.32 35.57
C GLU A 341 -63.16 -7.30 35.95
N GLY A 342 -62.34 -6.57 35.19
CA GLY A 342 -60.90 -6.74 35.22
C GLY A 342 -60.21 -6.28 33.94
N PHE A 343 -58.94 -6.65 33.79
CA PHE A 343 -58.16 -6.28 32.61
C PHE A 343 -57.23 -7.40 32.16
N ASN A 344 -56.94 -7.43 30.86
CA ASN A 344 -55.91 -8.27 30.27
C ASN A 344 -54.62 -7.49 30.11
N ILE A 345 -53.50 -8.16 30.36
CA ILE A 345 -52.17 -7.65 30.11
C ILE A 345 -51.27 -8.76 29.60
N SER A 346 -50.52 -8.50 28.53
CA SER A 346 -49.76 -9.53 27.83
C SER A 346 -48.44 -9.00 27.27
N VAL A 347 -47.41 -9.85 27.29
CA VAL A 347 -46.16 -9.66 26.53
C VAL A 347 -46.11 -10.73 25.45
N ILE A 348 -45.82 -10.31 24.23
CA ILE A 348 -45.77 -11.17 23.05
C ILE A 348 -44.43 -10.98 22.37
N ASP A 349 -43.75 -12.07 22.08
CA ASP A 349 -42.46 -12.16 21.42
C ASP A 349 -42.65 -12.97 20.14
N CYS A 350 -42.66 -12.28 18.98
CA CYS A 350 -42.89 -12.92 17.69
C CYS A 350 -41.58 -13.34 17.03
N THR A 351 -41.62 -14.37 16.20
CA THR A 351 -40.43 -14.80 15.44
C THR A 351 -39.90 -13.67 14.56
N GLY A 352 -38.58 -13.45 14.69
CA GLY A 352 -37.83 -12.53 13.85
C GLY A 352 -37.95 -11.07 14.28
N HIS A 353 -37.05 -10.25 13.75
CA HIS A 353 -36.97 -8.81 14.01
C HIS A 353 -37.10 -8.05 12.68
N GLY A 354 -37.21 -6.72 12.75
CA GLY A 354 -37.36 -5.91 11.55
C GLY A 354 -38.72 -6.13 10.86
N VAL A 355 -38.74 -6.05 9.53
CA VAL A 355 -40.00 -6.08 8.75
C VAL A 355 -40.81 -7.38 8.94
N PRO A 356 -40.22 -8.59 8.91
CA PRO A 356 -40.96 -9.83 9.18
C PRO A 356 -41.59 -9.88 10.58
N GLY A 357 -40.84 -9.48 11.61
CA GLY A 357 -41.37 -9.39 12.99
C GLY A 357 -42.54 -8.42 13.09
N ALA A 358 -42.48 -7.29 12.39
CA ALA A 358 -43.57 -6.32 12.35
C ALA A 358 -44.88 -6.90 11.76
N PHE A 359 -44.79 -7.71 10.71
CA PHE A 359 -45.96 -8.42 10.15
C PHE A 359 -46.55 -9.41 11.16
N MET A 360 -45.69 -10.16 11.86
CA MET A 360 -46.14 -11.08 12.91
C MET A 360 -46.83 -10.34 14.06
N THR A 361 -46.28 -9.21 14.49
CA THR A 361 -46.91 -8.30 15.46
C THR A 361 -48.30 -7.89 15.02
N MET A 362 -48.49 -7.52 13.74
CA MET A 362 -49.81 -7.14 13.22
C MET A 362 -50.82 -8.30 13.25
N ILE A 363 -50.41 -9.50 12.82
CA ILE A 363 -51.27 -10.70 12.81
C ILE A 363 -51.67 -11.07 14.25
N ALA A 364 -50.70 -11.11 15.17
CA ALA A 364 -50.92 -11.46 16.56
C ALA A 364 -51.79 -10.40 17.28
N SER A 365 -51.49 -9.11 17.10
CA SER A 365 -52.26 -8.01 17.69
C SER A 365 -53.72 -8.00 17.22
N PHE A 366 -53.96 -8.19 15.92
CA PHE A 366 -55.33 -8.30 15.41
C PHE A 366 -56.04 -9.56 15.94
N GLY A 367 -55.33 -10.69 16.01
CA GLY A 367 -55.81 -11.92 16.62
C GLY A 367 -56.27 -11.71 18.06
N LEU A 368 -55.42 -11.08 18.89
CA LEU A 368 -55.73 -10.76 20.28
C LEU A 368 -56.94 -9.82 20.39
N ARG A 369 -57.00 -8.73 19.61
CA ARG A 369 -58.17 -7.81 19.62
C ARG A 369 -59.46 -8.54 19.27
N LYS A 370 -59.42 -9.45 18.29
CA LYS A 370 -60.59 -10.26 17.92
C LYS A 370 -61.01 -11.19 19.04
N ILE A 371 -60.08 -11.92 19.66
CA ILE A 371 -60.36 -12.94 20.67
C ILE A 371 -60.82 -12.30 22.00
N ILE A 372 -60.08 -11.29 22.46
CA ILE A 372 -60.29 -10.64 23.76
C ILE A 372 -61.41 -9.60 23.68
N GLY A 373 -61.34 -8.68 22.73
CA GLY A 373 -62.31 -7.59 22.60
C GLY A 373 -63.61 -8.01 21.90
N GLY A 374 -63.50 -8.76 20.81
CA GLY A 374 -64.64 -9.17 19.97
C GLY A 374 -65.39 -10.39 20.50
N GLU A 375 -64.68 -11.50 20.71
CA GLU A 375 -65.24 -12.77 21.18
C GLU A 375 -65.39 -12.82 22.72
N ARG A 376 -64.85 -11.83 23.45
CA ARG A 376 -64.94 -11.67 24.92
C ARG A 376 -64.40 -12.86 25.73
N TYR A 377 -63.34 -13.50 25.24
CA TYR A 377 -62.61 -14.50 26.05
C TYR A 377 -61.73 -13.79 27.09
N HIS A 378 -61.92 -14.14 28.36
CA HIS A 378 -61.12 -13.62 29.49
C HIS A 378 -60.12 -14.63 30.05
N GLU A 379 -60.26 -15.91 29.72
CA GLU A 379 -59.42 -16.98 30.25
C GLU A 379 -58.09 -17.11 29.45
N PRO A 380 -56.91 -16.85 30.05
CA PRO A 380 -55.62 -16.79 29.34
C PRO A 380 -55.27 -18.04 28.51
N ALA A 381 -55.47 -19.24 29.06
CA ALA A 381 -55.24 -20.49 28.32
C ALA A 381 -56.12 -20.62 27.07
N GLN A 382 -57.38 -20.19 27.14
CA GLN A 382 -58.28 -20.22 25.99
C GLN A 382 -57.87 -19.19 24.94
N ILE A 383 -57.42 -18.01 25.37
CA ILE A 383 -56.88 -16.97 24.49
C ILE A 383 -55.68 -17.52 23.72
N LEU A 384 -54.69 -18.12 24.40
CA LEU A 384 -53.52 -18.71 23.75
C LEU A 384 -53.88 -19.84 22.78
N ARG A 385 -54.81 -20.73 23.15
CA ARG A 385 -55.29 -21.80 22.26
C ARG A 385 -55.90 -21.23 20.99
N ARG A 386 -56.73 -20.20 21.13
CA ARG A 386 -57.41 -19.56 20.00
C ARG A 386 -56.44 -18.77 19.13
N LEU A 387 -55.46 -18.10 19.75
CA LEU A 387 -54.39 -17.40 19.06
C LEU A 387 -53.51 -18.36 18.27
N ASN A 388 -53.18 -19.53 18.83
CA ASN A 388 -52.41 -20.59 18.16
C ASN A 388 -53.12 -21.07 16.90
N PHE A 389 -54.42 -21.36 17.01
CA PHE A 389 -55.23 -21.69 15.84
C PHE A 389 -55.21 -20.56 14.80
N LEU A 390 -55.46 -19.33 15.21
CA LEU A 390 -55.58 -18.18 14.29
C LEU A 390 -54.27 -17.90 13.57
N VAL A 391 -53.15 -17.78 14.29
CA VAL A 391 -51.84 -17.49 13.69
C VAL A 391 -51.45 -18.61 12.73
N LYS A 392 -51.57 -19.87 13.18
CA LYS A 392 -51.17 -21.04 12.40
C LYS A 392 -51.94 -21.15 11.09
N THR A 393 -53.26 -21.00 11.13
CA THR A 393 -54.12 -21.07 9.94
C THR A 393 -54.00 -19.85 9.03
N THR A 394 -53.76 -18.65 9.59
CA THR A 394 -53.54 -17.43 8.80
C THR A 394 -52.25 -17.54 7.97
N LEU A 395 -51.21 -18.12 8.55
CA LEU A 395 -49.93 -18.37 7.87
C LEU A 395 -49.91 -19.71 7.10
N GLN A 396 -51.02 -20.45 7.11
CA GLN A 396 -51.18 -21.77 6.48
C GLN A 396 -50.15 -22.81 6.98
N GLN A 397 -49.64 -22.63 8.20
CA GLN A 397 -48.62 -23.49 8.82
C GLN A 397 -49.16 -24.81 9.36
N ASP A 398 -50.47 -25.02 9.27
CA ASP A 398 -51.16 -26.30 9.43
C ASP A 398 -51.16 -27.15 8.14
N THR A 399 -50.60 -26.65 7.04
CA THR A 399 -50.56 -27.33 5.73
C THR A 399 -49.15 -27.82 5.35
N GLU A 400 -49.05 -28.80 4.45
CA GLU A 400 -47.76 -29.34 3.98
C GLU A 400 -46.95 -28.36 3.12
N TYR A 401 -47.61 -27.39 2.48
CA TYR A 401 -46.97 -26.42 1.56
C TYR A 401 -46.65 -25.07 2.21
N ALA A 402 -46.75 -24.97 3.54
CA ALA A 402 -46.37 -23.79 4.30
C ALA A 402 -44.94 -23.35 3.95
N LEU A 403 -44.75 -22.09 3.55
CA LEU A 403 -43.46 -21.57 3.11
C LEU A 403 -42.57 -21.08 4.26
N SER A 404 -43.16 -20.66 5.38
CA SER A 404 -42.44 -20.14 6.55
C SER A 404 -42.81 -20.90 7.83
N ASP A 405 -41.97 -20.80 8.86
CA ASP A 405 -42.14 -21.43 10.18
C ASP A 405 -42.05 -20.34 11.27
N ASP A 406 -43.00 -19.41 11.21
CA ASP A 406 -43.08 -18.24 12.06
C ASP A 406 -44.17 -18.44 13.14
N GLY A 407 -43.93 -17.94 14.32
CA GLY A 407 -44.87 -18.04 15.42
C GLY A 407 -44.62 -16.95 16.45
N LEU A 408 -45.02 -17.24 17.67
CA LEU A 408 -44.78 -16.36 18.80
C LEU A 408 -44.73 -17.14 20.10
N ASP A 409 -44.00 -16.57 21.04
CA ASP A 409 -44.06 -16.87 22.45
C ASP A 409 -44.87 -15.75 23.14
N ALA A 410 -45.60 -16.08 24.20
CA ALA A 410 -46.53 -15.13 24.82
C ALA A 410 -46.72 -15.42 26.31
N ALA A 411 -46.88 -14.36 27.09
CA ALA A 411 -47.31 -14.39 28.47
C ALA A 411 -48.59 -13.58 28.58
N ILE A 412 -49.70 -14.20 29.00
CA ILE A 412 -51.02 -13.56 29.10
C ILE A 412 -51.51 -13.65 30.53
N CYS A 413 -51.87 -12.51 31.11
CA CYS A 413 -52.49 -12.40 32.41
C CYS A 413 -53.88 -11.76 32.29
N PHE A 414 -54.85 -12.33 33.01
CA PHE A 414 -56.13 -11.68 33.28
C PHE A 414 -56.23 -11.40 34.77
N VAL A 415 -56.47 -10.14 35.13
CA VAL A 415 -56.63 -9.67 36.49
C VAL A 415 -58.10 -9.42 36.74
N ASP A 416 -58.72 -10.23 37.60
CA ASP A 416 -60.10 -10.05 38.04
C ASP A 416 -60.11 -9.19 39.31
N THR A 417 -60.62 -7.96 39.16
CA THR A 417 -60.65 -6.97 40.23
C THR A 417 -61.73 -7.27 41.27
N ARG A 418 -62.74 -8.08 40.94
CA ARG A 418 -63.81 -8.47 41.86
C ARG A 418 -63.33 -9.55 42.82
N SER A 419 -62.61 -10.56 42.30
CA SER A 419 -62.08 -11.66 43.10
C SER A 419 -60.70 -11.35 43.71
N GLY A 420 -60.01 -10.33 43.22
CA GLY A 420 -58.65 -10.00 43.65
C GLY A 420 -57.67 -11.11 43.26
N SER A 421 -57.80 -11.65 42.06
CA SER A 421 -56.97 -12.75 41.56
C SER A 421 -56.40 -12.47 40.19
N LEU A 422 -55.19 -12.98 39.94
CA LEU A 422 -54.51 -12.95 38.67
C LEU A 422 -54.47 -14.36 38.12
N THR A 423 -55.01 -14.58 36.93
CA THR A 423 -54.86 -15.83 36.19
C THR A 423 -53.84 -15.62 35.09
N PHE A 424 -52.89 -16.55 34.97
CA PHE A 424 -51.79 -16.52 34.01
C PHE A 424 -51.78 -17.79 33.15
N SER A 425 -51.47 -17.63 31.88
CA SER A 425 -51.03 -18.71 31.00
C SER A 425 -49.92 -18.20 30.10
N GLY A 426 -48.89 -19.02 29.90
CA GLY A 426 -47.75 -18.67 29.05
C GLY A 426 -47.48 -19.74 27.99
N ALA A 427 -47.08 -19.30 26.80
CA ALA A 427 -46.43 -20.07 25.76
C ALA A 427 -44.94 -19.70 25.79
N ARG A 428 -44.13 -20.55 26.43
CA ARG A 428 -42.71 -20.39 26.79
C ARG A 428 -42.34 -19.23 27.70
N LEU A 429 -42.96 -18.06 27.55
CA LEU A 429 -42.68 -16.90 28.40
C LEU A 429 -43.20 -17.16 29.83
N PRO A 430 -42.40 -16.83 30.86
CA PRO A 430 -42.79 -16.98 32.26
C PRO A 430 -43.49 -15.72 32.80
N LEU A 431 -44.21 -15.89 33.90
CA LEU A 431 -44.59 -14.80 34.80
C LEU A 431 -43.71 -14.89 36.06
N ILE A 432 -43.02 -13.81 36.39
CA ILE A 432 -42.29 -13.67 37.64
C ILE A 432 -43.10 -12.79 38.58
N TYR A 433 -43.14 -13.12 39.87
CA TYR A 433 -43.61 -12.18 40.88
C TYR A 433 -42.73 -12.22 42.12
N VAL A 434 -42.66 -11.09 42.81
CA VAL A 434 -41.90 -10.93 44.04
C VAL A 434 -42.84 -10.47 45.15
N HIS A 435 -42.78 -11.15 46.29
CA HIS A 435 -43.55 -10.80 47.47
C HIS A 435 -42.69 -11.01 48.72
N LYS A 436 -42.59 -10.00 49.59
CA LYS A 436 -41.77 -10.05 50.82
C LYS A 436 -40.31 -10.49 50.57
N GLY A 437 -39.74 -10.08 49.43
CA GLY A 437 -38.37 -10.41 49.02
C GLY A 437 -38.18 -11.80 48.42
N GLU A 438 -39.24 -12.62 48.36
CA GLU A 438 -39.20 -13.94 47.72
C GLU A 438 -39.66 -13.83 46.26
N LEU A 439 -38.78 -14.25 45.34
CA LEU A 439 -39.06 -14.30 43.91
C LEU A 439 -39.60 -15.68 43.54
N THR A 440 -40.78 -15.70 42.93
CA THR A 440 -41.42 -16.90 42.38
C THR A 440 -41.59 -16.77 40.88
N GLU A 441 -41.34 -17.85 40.16
CA GLU A 441 -41.55 -17.95 38.72
C GLU A 441 -42.62 -18.98 38.39
N ILE A 442 -43.65 -18.55 37.67
CA ILE A 442 -44.63 -19.43 37.03
C ILE A 442 -44.21 -19.62 35.58
N ARG A 443 -43.78 -20.85 35.26
CA ARG A 443 -43.35 -21.19 33.91
C ARG A 443 -44.55 -21.31 32.98
N GLY A 444 -44.40 -20.76 31.78
CA GLY A 444 -45.29 -21.07 30.67
C GLY A 444 -45.11 -22.51 30.19
N ASP A 445 -46.09 -22.98 29.42
CA ASP A 445 -46.01 -24.25 28.72
C ASP A 445 -44.87 -24.22 27.69
N ARG A 446 -44.23 -25.36 27.43
CA ARG A 446 -43.13 -25.46 26.46
C ARG A 446 -43.58 -25.23 25.01
N GLN A 447 -44.88 -25.28 24.77
CA GLN A 447 -45.50 -25.14 23.47
C GLN A 447 -45.57 -23.65 23.09
N SER A 448 -44.96 -23.30 21.96
CA SER A 448 -45.11 -21.99 21.32
C SER A 448 -46.39 -21.93 20.48
N VAL A 449 -46.78 -20.71 20.08
CA VAL A 449 -47.98 -20.42 19.30
C VAL A 449 -47.63 -20.29 17.82
N GLY A 450 -48.48 -20.81 16.94
CA GLY A 450 -48.43 -20.54 15.49
C GLY A 450 -47.53 -21.46 14.67
N TYR A 451 -46.33 -21.78 15.15
CA TYR A 451 -45.29 -22.55 14.43
C TYR A 451 -45.78 -23.84 13.76
N LYS A 452 -45.11 -24.31 12.70
CA LYS A 452 -45.48 -25.57 11.99
C LYS A 452 -45.52 -26.77 12.93
N ARG A 453 -44.57 -26.84 13.87
CA ARG A 453 -44.48 -27.93 14.85
C ARG A 453 -45.42 -27.77 16.05
N SER A 454 -46.11 -26.64 16.19
CA SER A 454 -47.07 -26.49 17.28
C SER A 454 -48.26 -27.42 17.11
N ASP A 455 -48.74 -28.03 18.18
CA ASP A 455 -50.02 -28.74 18.12
C ASP A 455 -51.16 -27.70 18.01
N LEU A 456 -51.95 -27.79 16.94
CA LEU A 456 -53.07 -26.88 16.67
C LEU A 456 -54.13 -26.92 17.79
N ASN A 457 -54.30 -28.08 18.42
CA ASN A 457 -55.30 -28.32 19.46
C ASN A 457 -54.69 -28.33 20.86
N TYR A 458 -53.47 -27.82 21.03
CA TYR A 458 -52.80 -27.78 22.32
C TYR A 458 -53.64 -27.07 23.38
N MET A 459 -53.75 -27.69 24.54
CA MET A 459 -54.47 -27.16 25.69
C MET A 459 -53.47 -26.49 26.64
N PHE A 460 -53.45 -25.17 26.65
CA PHE A 460 -52.61 -24.40 27.56
C PHE A 460 -53.11 -24.48 29.01
N THR A 461 -52.21 -24.29 29.96
CA THR A 461 -52.50 -24.41 31.40
C THR A 461 -52.65 -23.05 32.07
N ASN A 462 -53.77 -22.83 32.77
CA ASN A 462 -53.92 -21.67 33.65
C ASN A 462 -53.31 -21.92 35.03
N GLN A 463 -52.74 -20.87 35.58
CA GLN A 463 -52.27 -20.79 36.96
C GLN A 463 -52.86 -19.53 37.59
N THR A 464 -53.50 -19.67 38.75
CA THR A 464 -54.13 -18.54 39.43
C THR A 464 -53.35 -18.18 40.69
N VAL A 465 -53.04 -16.90 40.84
CA VAL A 465 -52.38 -16.31 41.98
C VAL A 465 -53.35 -15.35 42.66
N LYS A 466 -53.49 -15.46 43.97
CA LYS A 466 -54.26 -14.48 44.76
C LYS A 466 -53.43 -13.20 44.90
N ILE A 467 -54.01 -12.06 44.59
CA ILE A 467 -53.31 -10.78 44.65
C ILE A 467 -53.27 -10.31 46.11
N GLU A 468 -52.06 -10.08 46.61
CA GLU A 468 -51.81 -9.46 47.92
C GLU A 468 -51.14 -8.10 47.74
N ARG A 469 -51.34 -7.18 48.70
CA ARG A 469 -50.69 -5.87 48.67
C ARG A 469 -49.17 -6.00 48.70
N GLY A 470 -48.50 -5.17 47.91
CA GLY A 470 -47.03 -5.14 47.80
C GLY A 470 -46.45 -6.30 46.97
N MET A 471 -47.29 -6.98 46.18
CA MET A 471 -46.80 -7.89 45.13
C MET A 471 -46.41 -7.10 43.88
N SER A 472 -45.26 -7.45 43.32
CA SER A 472 -44.77 -6.93 42.04
C SER A 472 -44.63 -8.08 41.04
N PHE A 473 -45.19 -7.92 39.85
CA PHE A 473 -45.28 -8.90 38.77
C PHE A 473 -44.48 -8.44 37.56
N TYR A 474 -43.85 -9.37 36.86
CA TYR A 474 -42.98 -9.10 35.71
C TYR A 474 -43.17 -10.12 34.59
N MET A 475 -43.27 -9.62 33.36
CA MET A 475 -43.24 -10.42 32.13
C MET A 475 -42.19 -9.80 31.19
N PHE A 476 -41.48 -10.64 30.43
CA PHE A 476 -40.38 -10.18 29.58
C PHE A 476 -40.16 -11.13 28.39
N SER A 477 -39.65 -10.58 27.29
CA SER A 477 -39.12 -11.33 26.14
C SER A 477 -37.66 -11.70 26.35
N ASP A 478 -37.10 -12.55 25.49
CA ASP A 478 -35.75 -13.04 25.69
C ASP A 478 -34.65 -11.98 25.43
N GLY A 479 -34.95 -10.89 24.70
CA GLY A 479 -33.94 -9.92 24.28
C GLY A 479 -33.17 -9.27 25.43
N PHE A 480 -33.80 -9.05 26.59
CA PHE A 480 -33.10 -8.51 27.77
C PHE A 480 -32.04 -9.51 28.27
N VAL A 481 -32.43 -10.78 28.44
CA VAL A 481 -31.56 -11.81 29.04
C VAL A 481 -30.53 -12.34 28.04
N ASP A 482 -30.82 -12.29 26.74
CA ASP A 482 -29.95 -12.76 25.67
C ASP A 482 -28.98 -11.69 25.15
N GLN A 483 -29.10 -10.44 25.62
CA GLN A 483 -28.21 -9.34 25.26
C GLN A 483 -26.73 -9.70 25.54
N PRO A 484 -25.87 -9.73 24.50
CA PRO A 484 -24.43 -9.87 24.68
C PRO A 484 -23.83 -8.60 25.29
N GLY A 485 -22.85 -8.80 26.18
CA GLY A 485 -22.20 -7.68 26.86
C GLY A 485 -21.19 -8.11 27.92
N GLY A 486 -20.77 -7.13 28.72
CA GLY A 486 -19.72 -7.25 29.72
C GLY A 486 -18.34 -7.50 29.11
N GLU A 487 -17.34 -7.68 29.97
CA GLU A 487 -15.93 -7.85 29.54
C GLU A 487 -15.68 -9.09 28.67
N LYS A 488 -16.53 -10.11 28.81
CA LYS A 488 -16.39 -11.41 28.13
C LYS A 488 -17.39 -11.59 26.98
N ASN A 489 -18.13 -10.54 26.60
CA ASN A 489 -19.16 -10.58 25.58
C ASN A 489 -20.14 -11.76 25.74
N ARG A 490 -20.63 -11.98 26.97
CA ARG A 490 -21.57 -13.07 27.31
C ARG A 490 -22.98 -12.53 27.43
N ARG A 491 -23.99 -13.39 27.29
CA ARG A 491 -25.41 -13.04 27.56
C ARG A 491 -25.57 -12.46 28.97
N PHE A 492 -26.48 -11.50 29.14
CA PHE A 492 -26.84 -10.93 30.45
C PHE A 492 -27.26 -12.04 31.42
N GLY A 493 -28.14 -12.93 30.94
CA GLY A 493 -28.55 -14.16 31.60
C GLY A 493 -29.70 -13.98 32.58
N THR A 494 -30.59 -14.99 32.61
CA THR A 494 -31.80 -14.98 33.44
C THR A 494 -31.51 -14.84 34.94
N HIS A 495 -30.39 -15.38 35.43
CA HIS A 495 -30.05 -15.27 36.85
C HIS A 495 -29.82 -13.82 37.28
N ARG A 496 -28.99 -13.06 36.54
CA ARG A 496 -28.76 -11.63 36.84
C ARG A 496 -30.04 -10.83 36.75
N PHE A 497 -30.87 -11.13 35.76
CA PHE A 497 -32.14 -10.45 35.57
C PHE A 497 -33.09 -10.68 36.75
N ARG A 498 -33.22 -11.94 37.21
CA ARG A 498 -34.02 -12.26 38.40
C ARG A 498 -33.51 -11.58 39.66
N GLU A 499 -32.19 -11.55 39.88
CA GLU A 499 -31.61 -10.82 41.02
C GLU A 499 -31.92 -9.32 40.95
N LEU A 500 -31.78 -8.73 39.77
CA LEU A 500 -32.09 -7.31 39.55
C LEU A 500 -33.56 -6.98 39.86
N LEU A 501 -34.50 -7.84 39.48
CA LEU A 501 -35.92 -7.70 39.85
C LEU A 501 -36.12 -7.88 41.36
N ARG A 502 -35.50 -8.90 41.96
CA ARG A 502 -35.62 -9.23 43.40
C ARG A 502 -35.07 -8.14 44.31
N GLU A 503 -34.00 -7.46 43.91
CA GLU A 503 -33.37 -6.40 44.71
C GLU A 503 -34.10 -5.06 44.64
N ASN A 504 -34.98 -4.88 43.66
CA ASN A 504 -35.61 -3.58 43.37
C ASN A 504 -37.14 -3.62 43.39
N TYR A 505 -37.76 -4.74 43.77
CA TYR A 505 -39.20 -4.96 43.62
C TYR A 505 -40.09 -4.01 44.44
N ASP A 506 -39.55 -3.43 45.51
CA ASP A 506 -40.20 -2.54 46.48
C ASP A 506 -40.05 -1.06 46.15
N LYS A 507 -39.24 -0.71 45.14
CA LYS A 507 -39.09 0.65 44.63
C LYS A 507 -40.30 1.04 43.78
N PRO A 508 -40.57 2.35 43.58
CA PRO A 508 -41.55 2.81 42.60
C PRO A 508 -41.28 2.23 41.20
N PHE A 509 -42.32 1.90 40.44
CA PHE A 509 -42.16 1.24 39.13
C PHE A 509 -41.38 2.09 38.12
N ASP A 510 -41.48 3.43 38.18
CA ASP A 510 -40.65 4.31 37.37
C ASP A 510 -39.15 4.19 37.71
N GLU A 511 -38.82 4.05 38.99
CA GLU A 511 -37.44 3.84 39.44
C GLU A 511 -36.94 2.44 39.03
N GLN A 512 -37.78 1.41 39.15
CA GLN A 512 -37.45 0.06 38.67
C GLN A 512 -37.13 0.06 37.16
N ARG A 513 -37.92 0.79 36.36
CA ARG A 513 -37.70 0.93 34.92
C ARG A 513 -36.34 1.55 34.61
N GLU A 514 -35.98 2.64 35.28
CA GLU A 514 -34.69 3.30 35.05
C GLU A 514 -33.51 2.40 35.45
N ILE A 515 -33.62 1.68 36.58
CA ILE A 515 -32.60 0.72 37.03
C ILE A 515 -32.40 -0.39 35.98
N LEU A 516 -33.48 -0.92 35.42
CA LEU A 516 -33.40 -1.94 34.37
C LEU A 516 -32.76 -1.40 33.09
N LEU A 517 -33.13 -0.18 32.68
CA LEU A 517 -32.55 0.47 31.49
C LEU A 517 -31.06 0.78 31.66
N GLU A 518 -30.65 1.24 32.84
CA GLU A 518 -29.25 1.52 33.16
C GLU A 518 -28.43 0.22 33.19
N ALA A 519 -28.90 -0.81 33.90
CA ALA A 519 -28.24 -2.11 33.92
C ALA A 519 -28.10 -2.74 32.52
N PHE A 520 -29.12 -2.58 31.66
CA PHE A 520 -29.06 -3.04 30.28
C PHE A 520 -27.99 -2.28 29.46
N LYS A 521 -27.97 -0.94 29.54
CA LYS A 521 -27.01 -0.08 28.83
C LYS A 521 -25.57 -0.35 29.29
N GLU A 522 -25.34 -0.41 30.60
CA GLU A 522 -24.02 -0.66 31.18
C GLU A 522 -23.47 -2.03 30.79
N TYR A 523 -24.33 -3.05 30.77
CA TYR A 523 -23.92 -4.39 30.38
C TYR A 523 -23.62 -4.47 28.89
N ARG A 524 -24.49 -3.88 28.05
CA ARG A 524 -24.36 -3.88 26.58
C ARG A 524 -23.08 -3.18 26.10
N ARG A 525 -22.71 -2.04 26.69
CA ARG A 525 -21.58 -1.20 26.21
C ARG A 525 -21.72 -0.91 24.71
N ASP A 526 -20.71 -1.26 23.92
CA ASP A 526 -20.66 -1.07 22.46
C ASP A 526 -21.25 -2.24 21.66
N ALA A 527 -21.76 -3.29 22.32
CA ALA A 527 -22.35 -4.43 21.61
C ALA A 527 -23.66 -4.04 20.93
N GLU A 528 -23.96 -4.63 19.77
CA GLU A 528 -25.25 -4.45 19.11
C GLU A 528 -26.38 -5.20 19.85
N PRO A 529 -27.64 -4.72 19.78
CA PRO A 529 -28.77 -5.47 20.30
C PRO A 529 -28.93 -6.78 19.52
N ARG A 530 -29.10 -7.88 20.25
CA ARG A 530 -29.29 -9.19 19.63
C ARG A 530 -30.71 -9.39 19.13
N ASP A 531 -31.68 -8.92 19.91
CA ASP A 531 -33.11 -9.06 19.67
C ASP A 531 -33.91 -7.87 20.19
N ASP A 532 -35.20 -7.86 19.90
CA ASP A 532 -36.15 -6.92 20.49
C ASP A 532 -36.23 -7.11 22.02
N VAL A 533 -36.32 -6.01 22.77
CA VAL A 533 -36.33 -6.05 24.24
C VAL A 533 -37.64 -5.54 24.76
N THR A 534 -38.39 -6.42 25.42
CA THR A 534 -39.64 -6.09 26.08
C THR A 534 -39.64 -6.53 27.52
N VAL A 535 -39.90 -5.59 28.43
CA VAL A 535 -40.08 -5.87 29.86
C VAL A 535 -41.27 -5.08 30.37
N LEU A 536 -42.15 -5.79 31.05
CA LEU A 536 -43.33 -5.25 31.70
C LEU A 536 -43.24 -5.53 33.19
N GLY A 537 -43.37 -4.49 34.01
CA GLY A 537 -43.55 -4.62 35.46
C GLY A 537 -44.87 -3.99 35.91
N PHE A 538 -45.60 -4.63 36.80
CA PHE A 538 -46.80 -4.06 37.41
C PHE A 538 -47.05 -4.59 38.82
N GLY A 539 -47.78 -3.85 39.65
CA GLY A 539 -48.05 -4.23 41.04
C GLY A 539 -49.42 -3.78 41.53
N PHE A 540 -49.73 -4.15 42.77
CA PHE A 540 -50.97 -3.76 43.42
C PHE A 540 -50.72 -3.25 44.85
N GLY A 541 -51.06 -1.97 45.07
CA GLY A 541 -51.15 -1.39 46.39
C GLY A 541 -49.82 -1.00 47.02
N HIS A 542 -48.89 -0.45 46.24
CA HIS A 542 -47.77 0.31 46.80
C HIS A 542 -48.29 1.69 47.22
N GLU A 543 -48.05 2.10 48.46
CA GLU A 543 -48.38 3.48 48.86
C GLU A 543 -47.44 4.42 48.10
N ASN A 544 -47.99 5.27 47.23
CA ASN A 544 -47.31 6.50 46.81
C ASN A 544 -46.97 7.28 48.09
N ARG A 545 -45.71 7.21 48.53
CA ARG A 545 -45.19 7.99 49.64
C ARG A 545 -44.65 9.31 49.18
#